data_AF-A0A8T4RL94-F1
#
_entry.id   AF-A0A8T4RL94-F1
#
_cell.length_a   1.000
_cell.length_b   1.000
_cell.length_c   1.000
_cell.angle_alpha   90.00
_cell.angle_beta   90.00
_cell.angle_gamma   90.00
#
_symmetry.space_group_name_H-M   'P 1'
#
loop_
_entity.id
_entity.type
_entity.pdbx_description
1 polymer ?
#
loop_
_entity_poly.entity_id
_entity_poly.type
_entity_poly.pdbx_seq_one_letter_code
_entity_poly.pdbx_strand_id
1 'polypeptide(L)'
;MKKQKMNRHGGILHWGVLLIMAGLIVFLGLSIKSSVTPGVKGEWVVTFLKEGYFEAQKVLLKNDIIAKNIGQEIAVELAANGGFPPETSSGCGRSKGRNFWNKEEQWCLPDVKNAVITQAQEKLALRLAGKTFTDIGYSSTFFFGKGSAETIKTNHGTYTFENGFSVDVGYSFAEYDQLTAEAQRLIKACRNKRNLQECVDGARNAGWKYASCDEEEFPSEGRQIPFCVVSSATQLSSPALYLFTLDFTPTEPFPIEDIEAKGVVNTNLFEISFPDDLSAESYTIYFTNDLRLLDYTGSAEDIIIFEAAGSFLEKVSFLRDEIRTAVEQCSQKEKGKAYLCDGRIFYLLESVYLEEGGDYAFSATAIKKGKESSIGQFVLNS
;
A
#
# COMPACT_ATOMS: atom_id res chain seq x y z
N MET A 1 99.75 63.55 22.94
CA MET A 1 98.71 62.97 22.05
C MET A 1 97.49 63.88 22.04
N LYS A 2 97.22 64.59 20.94
CA LYS A 2 96.02 65.44 20.77
C LYS A 2 94.81 64.53 20.52
N LYS A 3 93.81 64.54 21.42
CA LYS A 3 92.50 63.91 21.16
C LYS A 3 91.81 64.68 20.05
N GLN A 4 91.80 64.11 18.84
CA GLN A 4 91.02 64.63 17.72
C GLN A 4 89.54 64.55 18.10
N LYS A 5 88.92 65.71 18.35
CA LYS A 5 87.49 65.82 18.65
C LYS A 5 86.73 65.56 17.35
N MET A 6 86.12 64.38 17.24
CA MET A 6 85.33 63.99 16.07
C MET A 6 84.15 64.96 15.90
N ASN A 7 83.94 65.46 14.68
CA ASN A 7 82.81 66.34 14.35
C ASN A 7 81.50 65.63 14.73
N ARG A 8 80.60 66.34 15.44
CA ARG A 8 79.35 65.81 16.01
C ARG A 8 78.47 65.12 14.95
N HIS A 9 78.54 65.55 13.69
CA HIS A 9 77.83 64.90 12.58
C HIS A 9 78.52 63.64 12.05
N GLY A 10 79.86 63.58 12.05
CA GLY A 10 80.60 62.38 11.67
C GLY A 10 80.50 61.25 12.70
N GLY A 11 80.36 61.59 13.99
CA GLY A 11 80.14 60.60 15.04
C GLY A 11 78.80 59.88 14.93
N ILE A 12 77.73 60.61 14.58
CA ILE A 12 76.39 60.01 14.41
C ILE A 12 76.38 59.03 13.23
N LEU A 13 77.04 59.38 12.14
CA LEU A 13 77.14 58.53 10.94
C LEU A 13 77.97 57.27 11.21
N HIS A 14 79.11 57.41 11.90
CA HIS A 14 80.00 56.27 12.17
C HIS A 14 79.42 55.28 13.18
N TRP A 15 78.73 55.77 14.23
CA TRP A 15 78.07 54.92 15.23
C TRP A 15 76.72 54.37 14.73
N GLY A 16 76.01 55.11 13.87
CA GLY A 16 74.79 54.64 13.24
C GLY A 16 75.02 53.44 12.33
N VAL A 17 76.06 53.49 11.48
CA VAL A 17 76.42 52.35 10.61
C VAL A 17 76.88 51.14 11.44
N LEU A 18 77.62 51.35 12.53
CA LEU A 18 78.02 50.28 13.44
C LEU A 18 76.83 49.62 14.15
N LEU A 19 75.84 50.40 14.57
CA LEU A 19 74.61 49.87 15.18
C LEU A 19 73.76 49.08 14.17
N ILE A 20 73.67 49.56 12.93
CA ILE A 20 72.97 48.84 11.85
C ILE A 20 73.68 47.53 11.53
N MET A 21 75.01 47.54 11.41
CA MET A 21 75.81 46.33 11.19
C MET A 21 75.69 45.33 12.34
N ALA A 22 75.75 45.81 13.59
CA ALA A 22 75.56 44.96 14.76
C ALA A 22 74.14 44.36 14.80
N GLY A 23 73.11 45.15 14.47
CA GLY A 23 71.73 44.68 14.35
C GLY A 23 71.57 43.62 13.26
N LEU A 24 72.20 43.81 12.10
CA LEU A 24 72.21 42.84 11.00
C LEU A 24 72.92 41.54 11.37
N ILE A 25 74.06 41.61 12.06
CA ILE A 25 74.80 40.43 12.54
C ILE A 25 73.99 39.66 13.58
N VAL A 26 73.35 40.36 14.52
CA VAL A 26 72.47 39.73 15.52
C VAL A 26 71.25 39.11 14.85
N PHE A 27 70.61 39.82 13.90
CA PHE A 27 69.47 39.31 13.15
C PHE A 27 69.83 38.06 12.33
N LEU A 28 70.96 38.08 11.60
CA LEU A 28 71.45 36.92 10.85
C LEU A 28 71.86 35.77 11.77
N GLY A 29 72.54 36.04 12.88
CA GLY A 29 72.90 35.03 13.87
C GLY A 29 71.69 34.37 14.54
N LEU A 30 70.64 35.14 14.81
CA LEU A 30 69.36 34.63 15.30
C LEU A 30 68.60 33.88 14.20
N SER A 31 68.65 34.35 12.96
CA SER A 31 67.96 33.72 11.81
C SER A 31 68.58 32.38 11.41
N ILE A 32 69.91 32.22 11.53
CA ILE A 32 70.62 30.97 11.25
C ILE A 32 70.39 29.95 12.38
N LYS A 33 70.20 30.40 13.62
CA LYS A 33 69.85 29.54 14.77
C LYS A 33 68.36 29.23 14.87
N SER A 34 67.50 30.05 14.26
CA SER A 34 66.07 29.74 14.09
C SER A 34 65.89 28.78 12.92
N SER A 35 66.39 27.55 13.08
CA SER A 35 65.84 26.44 12.33
C SER A 35 64.42 26.21 12.85
N VAL A 36 63.44 26.92 12.31
CA VAL A 36 62.05 26.50 12.46
C VAL A 36 61.99 25.14 11.75
N THR A 37 61.92 24.06 12.52
CA THR A 37 61.96 22.68 12.05
C THR A 37 60.90 22.48 10.95
N PRO A 38 61.30 22.31 9.69
CA PRO A 38 60.35 22.16 8.57
C PRO A 38 59.49 20.90 8.66
N GLY A 39 59.83 19.96 9.56
CA GLY A 39 59.13 18.68 9.74
C GLY A 39 57.79 18.75 10.47
N VAL A 40 57.58 19.71 11.39
CA VAL A 40 56.43 19.67 12.32
C VAL A 40 55.10 20.00 11.64
N LYS A 41 55.11 20.90 10.64
CA LYS A 41 53.90 21.21 9.85
C LYS A 41 53.53 20.08 8.89
N GLY A 42 54.52 19.43 8.29
CA GLY A 42 54.29 18.31 7.37
C GLY A 42 53.75 17.08 8.10
N GLU A 43 54.34 16.74 9.25
CA GLU A 43 53.93 15.60 10.07
C GLU A 43 52.49 15.75 10.58
N TRP A 44 52.13 16.91 11.14
CA TRP A 44 50.75 17.17 11.57
C TRP A 44 49.74 17.03 10.41
N VAL A 45 50.05 17.58 9.23
CA VAL A 45 49.16 17.47 8.05
C VAL A 45 49.03 16.00 7.61
N VAL A 46 50.13 15.26 7.58
CA VAL A 46 50.10 13.83 7.20
C VAL A 46 49.31 13.01 8.22
N THR A 47 49.50 13.22 9.52
CA THR A 47 48.71 12.56 10.57
C THR A 47 47.24 12.95 10.49
N PHE A 48 46.91 14.24 10.36
CA PHE A 48 45.54 14.69 10.20
C PHE A 48 44.84 13.99 9.02
N LEU A 49 45.51 13.94 7.86
CA LEU A 49 44.95 13.30 6.67
C LEU A 49 44.86 11.78 6.82
N LYS A 50 45.96 11.11 7.18
CA LYS A 50 46.04 9.64 7.20
C LYS A 50 45.34 9.01 8.39
N GLU A 51 45.56 9.54 9.59
CA GLU A 51 45.10 8.91 10.83
C GLU A 51 43.77 9.49 11.30
N GLY A 52 43.44 10.74 10.96
CA GLY A 52 42.16 11.37 11.28
C GLY A 52 41.14 11.24 10.15
N TYR A 53 41.31 12.03 9.11
CA TYR A 53 40.33 12.19 8.03
C TYR A 53 40.07 10.89 7.26
N PHE A 54 41.12 10.20 6.77
CA PHE A 54 40.92 8.98 5.99
C PHE A 54 40.29 7.84 6.80
N GLU A 55 40.67 7.67 8.07
CA GLU A 55 40.03 6.68 8.94
C GLU A 55 38.56 7.03 9.20
N ALA A 56 38.22 8.30 9.42
CA ALA A 56 36.83 8.73 9.52
C ALA A 56 36.04 8.46 8.23
N GLN A 57 36.62 8.75 7.05
CA GLN A 57 35.98 8.46 5.76
C GLN A 57 35.74 6.97 5.56
N LYS A 58 36.65 6.09 6.01
CA LYS A 58 36.43 4.63 5.99
C LYS A 58 35.24 4.23 6.86
N VAL A 59 35.11 4.82 8.05
CA VAL A 59 33.98 4.57 8.96
C VAL A 59 32.66 5.02 8.32
N LEU A 60 32.63 6.23 7.76
CA LEU A 60 31.44 6.78 7.08
C LEU A 60 31.04 5.93 5.87
N LEU A 61 32.00 5.60 5.00
CA LEU A 61 31.74 4.75 3.83
C LEU A 61 31.19 3.37 4.25
N LYS A 62 31.74 2.77 5.32
CA LYS A 62 31.23 1.51 5.85
C LYS A 62 29.78 1.65 6.32
N ASN A 63 29.45 2.72 7.05
CA ASN A 63 28.08 2.99 7.49
C ASN A 63 27.15 3.17 6.28
N ASP A 64 27.57 3.95 5.28
CA ASP A 64 26.77 4.24 4.09
C ASP A 64 26.45 2.96 3.30
N ILE A 65 27.44 2.09 3.09
CA ILE A 65 27.23 0.79 2.43
C ILE A 65 26.22 -0.06 3.22
N ILE A 66 26.37 -0.13 4.55
CA ILE A 66 25.47 -0.91 5.40
C ILE A 66 24.06 -0.30 5.39
N ALA A 67 23.93 1.01 5.51
CA ALA A 67 22.66 1.72 5.49
C ALA A 67 21.96 1.57 4.14
N LYS A 68 22.70 1.63 3.02
CA LYS A 68 22.16 1.40 1.68
C LYS A 68 21.57 -0.01 1.58
N ASN A 69 22.34 -1.01 1.99
CA ASN A 69 21.88 -2.41 1.96
C ASN A 69 20.64 -2.61 2.85
N ILE A 70 20.61 -2.01 4.04
CA ILE A 70 19.44 -2.04 4.93
C ILE A 70 18.22 -1.41 4.25
N GLY A 71 18.36 -0.22 3.66
CA GLY A 71 17.24 0.46 3.00
C GLY A 71 16.69 -0.34 1.81
N GLN A 72 17.56 -0.96 1.01
CA GLN A 72 17.15 -1.84 -0.09
C GLN A 72 16.45 -3.11 0.41
N GLU A 73 16.96 -3.73 1.47
CA GLU A 73 16.37 -4.91 2.10
C GLU A 73 14.98 -4.61 2.67
N ILE A 74 14.82 -3.49 3.39
CA ILE A 74 13.51 -3.05 3.90
C ILE A 74 12.52 -2.82 2.75
N ALA A 75 12.96 -2.22 1.63
CA ALA A 75 12.10 -2.03 0.47
C ALA A 75 11.54 -3.35 -0.06
N VAL A 76 12.41 -4.36 -0.22
CA VAL A 76 12.04 -5.70 -0.69
C VAL A 76 11.15 -6.43 0.31
N GLU A 77 11.50 -6.42 1.60
CA GLU A 77 10.76 -7.10 2.67
C GLU A 77 9.34 -6.53 2.83
N LEU A 78 9.23 -5.18 2.83
CA LEU A 78 7.93 -4.53 2.89
C LEU A 78 7.10 -4.85 1.65
N ALA A 79 7.67 -4.79 0.45
CA ALA A 79 6.92 -5.03 -0.79
C ALA A 79 6.35 -6.46 -0.78
N ALA A 80 7.18 -7.44 -0.43
CA ALA A 80 6.79 -8.85 -0.35
C ALA A 80 5.66 -9.13 0.66
N ASN A 81 5.41 -8.20 1.58
CA ASN A 81 4.35 -8.33 2.59
C ASN A 81 3.29 -7.21 2.51
N GLY A 82 3.14 -6.59 1.33
CA GLY A 82 2.09 -5.60 1.07
C GLY A 82 2.27 -4.30 1.86
N GLY A 83 3.52 -3.93 2.15
CA GLY A 83 3.92 -2.74 2.91
C GLY A 83 3.93 -2.92 4.43
N PHE A 84 3.58 -4.09 4.94
CA PHE A 84 3.65 -4.42 6.37
C PHE A 84 5.02 -5.01 6.74
N PRO A 85 5.54 -4.79 7.96
CA PRO A 85 6.72 -5.48 8.44
C PRO A 85 6.58 -7.01 8.31
N PRO A 86 7.67 -7.76 8.10
CA PRO A 86 7.64 -9.21 8.09
C PRO A 86 6.87 -9.78 9.29
N GLU A 87 6.21 -10.93 9.08
CA GLU A 87 5.40 -11.63 10.09
C GLU A 87 4.20 -10.84 10.65
N THR A 88 3.99 -9.60 10.22
CA THR A 88 2.85 -8.78 10.62
C THR A 88 1.67 -9.00 9.67
N SER A 89 0.48 -9.18 10.26
CA SER A 89 -0.78 -9.20 9.54
C SER A 89 -1.38 -7.80 9.48
N SER A 90 -2.02 -7.47 8.36
CA SER A 90 -2.94 -6.33 8.30
C SER A 90 -4.07 -6.50 9.33
N GLY A 91 -4.72 -5.40 9.71
CA GLY A 91 -5.96 -5.45 10.51
C GLY A 91 -7.10 -6.22 9.84
N CYS A 92 -7.02 -6.43 8.52
CA CYS A 92 -7.97 -7.19 7.72
C CYS A 92 -7.61 -8.68 7.63
N GLY A 93 -6.47 -9.10 8.21
CA GLY A 93 -5.96 -10.46 8.14
C GLY A 93 -5.12 -10.73 6.89
N ARG A 94 -5.01 -12.03 6.57
CA ARG A 94 -4.28 -12.56 5.41
C ARG A 94 -5.13 -13.56 4.62
N SER A 95 -4.88 -13.66 3.33
CA SER A 95 -5.39 -14.74 2.46
C SER A 95 -4.26 -15.30 1.62
N LYS A 96 -4.13 -16.63 1.60
CA LYS A 96 -3.06 -17.37 0.90
C LYS A 96 -1.66 -16.77 1.15
N GLY A 97 -1.39 -16.40 2.40
CA GLY A 97 -0.10 -15.83 2.83
C GLY A 97 0.10 -14.34 2.55
N ARG A 98 -0.85 -13.64 1.92
CA ARG A 98 -0.75 -12.21 1.60
C ARG A 98 -1.64 -11.35 2.46
N ASN A 99 -1.18 -10.16 2.80
CA ASN A 99 -1.96 -9.18 3.54
C ASN A 99 -3.08 -8.60 2.67
N PHE A 100 -4.27 -8.48 3.28
CA PHE A 100 -5.34 -7.70 2.72
C PHE A 100 -5.05 -6.21 2.86
N TRP A 101 -5.23 -5.45 1.78
CA TRP A 101 -5.31 -3.99 1.88
C TRP A 101 -6.72 -3.50 2.20
N ASN A 102 -7.72 -4.32 1.91
CA ASN A 102 -9.10 -4.08 2.31
C ASN A 102 -9.81 -5.41 2.58
N LYS A 103 -10.86 -5.35 3.39
CA LYS A 103 -11.81 -6.44 3.60
C LYS A 103 -13.20 -5.83 3.64
N GLU A 104 -14.04 -6.23 2.68
CA GLU A 104 -15.29 -5.52 2.41
C GLU A 104 -15.07 -3.99 2.34
N GLU A 105 -15.86 -3.18 3.06
CA GLU A 105 -15.76 -1.71 3.09
C GLU A 105 -14.57 -1.17 3.89
N GLN A 106 -13.89 -1.98 4.69
CA GLN A 106 -12.79 -1.53 5.55
C GLN A 106 -11.45 -1.55 4.81
N TRP A 107 -10.70 -0.45 4.91
CA TRP A 107 -9.30 -0.37 4.48
C TRP A 107 -8.34 -0.68 5.63
N CYS A 108 -7.35 -1.50 5.34
CA CYS A 108 -6.28 -1.92 6.24
C CYS A 108 -4.94 -1.70 5.57
N LEU A 109 -4.60 -0.42 5.35
CA LEU A 109 -3.37 -0.02 4.67
C LEU A 109 -2.19 0.02 5.66
N PRO A 110 -0.96 -0.24 5.19
CA PRO A 110 0.23 -0.16 6.03
C PRO A 110 0.62 1.28 6.35
N ASP A 111 1.15 1.51 7.56
CA ASP A 111 1.92 2.71 7.87
C ASP A 111 3.38 2.49 7.44
N VAL A 112 3.65 2.71 6.16
CA VAL A 112 4.97 2.45 5.55
C VAL A 112 6.05 3.27 6.23
N LYS A 113 5.76 4.51 6.64
CA LYS A 113 6.73 5.37 7.31
C LYS A 113 7.19 4.76 8.62
N ASN A 114 6.25 4.37 9.49
CA ASN A 114 6.60 3.74 10.76
C ASN A 114 7.25 2.36 10.53
N ALA A 115 6.75 1.57 9.57
CA ALA A 115 7.31 0.26 9.24
C ALA A 115 8.78 0.34 8.78
N VAL A 116 9.15 1.35 7.98
CA VAL A 116 10.54 1.60 7.59
C VAL A 116 11.39 2.01 8.79
N ILE A 117 10.91 2.95 9.61
CA ILE A 117 11.67 3.46 10.76
C ILE A 117 11.95 2.34 11.77
N THR A 118 10.95 1.54 12.12
CA THR A 118 11.10 0.45 13.11
C THR A 118 12.09 -0.61 12.61
N GLN A 119 11.95 -1.08 11.37
CA GLN A 119 12.88 -2.06 10.82
C GLN A 119 14.30 -1.50 10.64
N ALA A 120 14.42 -0.23 10.25
CA ALA A 120 15.70 0.44 10.15
C ALA A 120 16.41 0.50 11.50
N GLN A 121 15.71 0.88 12.57
CA GLN A 121 16.27 0.93 13.92
C GLN A 121 16.82 -0.44 14.35
N GLU A 122 16.05 -1.50 14.14
CA GLU A 122 16.46 -2.86 14.49
C GLU A 122 17.68 -3.32 13.69
N LYS A 123 17.63 -3.21 12.35
CA LYS A 123 18.72 -3.66 11.47
C LYS A 123 19.99 -2.83 11.64
N LEU A 124 19.88 -1.52 11.89
CA LEU A 124 21.03 -0.66 12.18
C LEU A 124 21.67 -1.02 13.52
N ALA A 125 20.88 -1.22 14.58
CA ALA A 125 21.39 -1.62 15.89
C ALA A 125 22.15 -2.96 15.82
N LEU A 126 21.67 -3.89 14.99
CA LEU A 126 22.31 -5.20 14.79
C LEU A 126 23.63 -5.09 13.98
N ARG A 127 23.62 -4.38 12.85
CA ARG A 127 24.77 -4.36 11.91
C ARG A 127 25.83 -3.31 12.25
N LEU A 128 25.46 -2.29 13.03
CA LEU A 128 26.31 -1.20 13.48
C LEU A 128 26.33 -1.13 15.01
N ALA A 129 26.63 -2.27 15.64
CA ALA A 129 26.66 -2.40 17.10
C ALA A 129 27.51 -1.31 17.77
N GLY A 130 26.97 -0.70 18.83
CA GLY A 130 27.61 0.41 19.53
C GLY A 130 27.37 1.79 18.92
N LYS A 131 26.69 1.88 17.77
CA LYS A 131 26.26 3.14 17.16
C LYS A 131 24.78 3.38 17.41
N THR A 132 24.42 4.63 17.64
CA THR A 132 23.02 5.06 17.78
C THR A 132 22.69 6.06 16.67
N PHE A 133 21.52 5.87 16.08
CA PHE A 133 21.00 6.74 15.03
C PHE A 133 19.66 7.32 15.47
N THR A 134 19.51 8.63 15.31
CA THR A 134 18.26 9.38 15.51
C THR A 134 17.77 9.95 14.18
N ASP A 135 16.54 10.45 14.14
CA ASP A 135 15.93 11.05 12.95
C ASP A 135 16.04 10.16 11.70
N ILE A 136 15.84 8.85 11.87
CA ILE A 136 15.85 7.90 10.76
C ILE A 136 14.64 8.17 9.88
N GLY A 137 14.85 8.20 8.56
CA GLY A 137 13.78 8.44 7.62
C GLY A 137 14.21 8.24 6.17
N TYR A 138 13.30 8.61 5.27
CA TYR A 138 13.55 8.60 3.84
C TYR A 138 12.95 9.84 3.18
N SER A 139 13.50 10.21 2.03
CA SER A 139 12.96 11.25 1.15
C SER A 139 13.32 10.92 -0.29
N SER A 140 12.33 10.86 -1.17
CA SER A 140 12.50 10.37 -2.55
C SER A 140 13.16 8.98 -2.54
N THR A 141 14.38 8.85 -3.08
CA THR A 141 15.18 7.61 -3.07
C THR A 141 16.25 7.57 -1.98
N PHE A 142 16.36 8.60 -1.15
CA PHE A 142 17.37 8.69 -0.10
C PHE A 142 16.85 8.12 1.21
N PHE A 143 17.68 7.30 1.85
CA PHE A 143 17.54 6.81 3.21
C PHE A 143 18.58 7.49 4.10
N PHE A 144 18.16 8.02 5.25
CA PHE A 144 19.03 8.84 6.10
C PHE A 144 18.84 8.55 7.59
N GLY A 145 19.86 8.90 8.37
CA GLY A 145 19.84 8.85 9.83
C GLY A 145 20.96 9.69 10.41
N LYS A 146 20.68 10.39 11.51
CA LYS A 146 21.68 11.19 12.22
C LYS A 146 22.42 10.33 13.23
N GLY A 147 23.74 10.29 13.14
CA GLY A 147 24.60 9.62 14.11
C GLY A 147 25.12 10.58 15.17
N SER A 148 25.61 10.04 16.29
CA SER A 148 26.39 10.81 17.26
C SER A 148 27.76 11.20 16.69
N ALA A 149 28.38 12.24 17.26
CA ALA A 149 29.74 12.60 16.91
C ALA A 149 30.72 11.53 17.42
N GLU A 150 31.57 11.02 16.54
CA GLU A 150 32.65 10.10 16.88
C GLU A 150 33.99 10.83 16.85
N THR A 151 34.95 10.31 17.59
CA THR A 151 36.24 10.97 17.79
C THR A 151 37.40 10.01 17.64
N ILE A 152 38.34 10.35 16.77
CA ILE A 152 39.59 9.63 16.55
C ILE A 152 40.71 10.41 17.26
N LYS A 153 41.40 9.74 18.18
CA LYS A 153 42.58 10.28 18.87
C LYS A 153 43.83 9.84 18.13
N THR A 154 44.66 10.80 17.76
CA THR A 154 45.98 10.61 17.15
C THR A 154 47.05 11.13 18.10
N ASN A 155 48.32 10.84 17.81
CA ASN A 155 49.44 11.36 18.59
C ASN A 155 49.58 12.90 18.50
N HIS A 156 48.89 13.54 17.55
CA HIS A 156 48.99 14.98 17.29
C HIS A 156 47.68 15.74 17.49
N GLY A 157 46.63 15.08 17.99
CA GLY A 157 45.36 15.71 18.29
C GLY A 157 44.14 14.82 18.10
N THR A 158 42.98 15.45 18.08
CA THR A 158 41.68 14.80 18.10
C THR A 158 40.89 15.22 16.86
N TYR A 159 40.37 14.25 16.11
CA TYR A 159 39.51 14.48 14.95
C TYR A 159 38.08 14.02 15.28
N THR A 160 37.13 14.93 15.23
CA THR A 160 35.71 14.64 15.53
C THR A 160 34.87 14.80 14.26
N PHE A 161 33.98 13.83 14.01
CA PHE A 161 33.13 13.81 12.83
C PHE A 161 31.73 13.30 13.18
N GLU A 162 30.73 13.71 12.40
CA GLU A 162 29.35 13.23 12.55
C GLU A 162 29.19 11.87 11.88
N ASN A 163 28.76 10.86 12.63
CA ASN A 163 28.68 9.48 12.17
C ASN A 163 27.34 9.13 11.50
N GLY A 164 26.64 10.12 10.96
CA GLY A 164 25.37 9.93 10.24
C GLY A 164 25.54 9.31 8.86
N PHE A 165 24.42 9.05 8.19
CA PHE A 165 24.39 8.57 6.80
C PHE A 165 23.26 9.27 6.01
N SER A 166 23.48 9.40 4.72
CA SER A 166 22.46 9.79 3.74
C SER A 166 22.80 9.14 2.41
N VAL A 167 22.04 8.11 2.06
CA VAL A 167 22.40 7.21 0.96
C VAL A 167 21.23 7.05 0.00
N ASP A 168 21.53 7.08 -1.30
CA ASP A 168 20.57 6.74 -2.33
C ASP A 168 20.40 5.22 -2.40
N VAL A 169 19.19 4.75 -2.07
CA VAL A 169 18.83 3.33 -2.12
C VAL A 169 18.26 2.94 -3.49
N GLY A 170 17.99 3.92 -4.36
CA GLY A 170 17.47 3.69 -5.70
C GLY A 170 16.01 3.24 -5.75
N TYR A 171 15.27 3.43 -4.64
CA TYR A 171 13.87 3.03 -4.46
C TYR A 171 13.12 4.11 -3.67
N SER A 172 11.90 4.43 -4.08
CA SER A 172 11.06 5.38 -3.36
C SER A 172 9.91 4.70 -2.64
N PHE A 173 9.86 4.84 -1.31
CA PHE A 173 8.72 4.38 -0.50
C PHE A 173 7.42 5.14 -0.81
N ALA A 174 7.47 6.25 -1.56
CA ALA A 174 6.28 6.94 -2.06
C ALA A 174 5.50 6.12 -3.11
N GLU A 175 6.08 5.05 -3.69
CA GLU A 175 5.36 4.13 -4.59
C GLU A 175 4.11 3.53 -3.92
N TYR A 176 4.10 3.35 -2.59
CA TYR A 176 2.93 2.86 -1.87
C TYR A 176 1.73 3.82 -1.92
N ASP A 177 1.95 5.14 -1.91
CA ASP A 177 0.85 6.11 -1.99
C ASP A 177 0.13 5.99 -3.34
N GLN A 178 0.91 5.78 -4.41
CA GLN A 178 0.36 5.53 -5.74
C GLN A 178 -0.40 4.20 -5.79
N LEU A 179 0.20 3.11 -5.31
CA LEU A 179 -0.43 1.78 -5.36
C LEU A 179 -1.72 1.72 -4.54
N THR A 180 -1.77 2.37 -3.38
CA THR A 180 -2.98 2.43 -2.55
C THR A 180 -4.09 3.22 -3.22
N ALA A 181 -3.78 4.35 -3.88
CA ALA A 181 -4.73 5.10 -4.67
C ALA A 181 -5.25 4.30 -5.89
N GLU A 182 -4.39 3.52 -6.54
CA GLU A 182 -4.76 2.60 -7.61
C GLU A 182 -5.68 1.48 -7.11
N ALA A 183 -5.36 0.83 -5.99
CA ALA A 183 -6.19 -0.18 -5.36
C ALA A 183 -7.59 0.35 -5.04
N GLN A 184 -7.67 1.54 -4.44
CA GLN A 184 -8.94 2.19 -4.09
C GLN A 184 -9.81 2.46 -5.31
N ARG A 185 -9.21 2.94 -6.41
CA ARG A 185 -9.92 3.15 -7.68
C ARG A 185 -10.44 1.84 -8.26
N LEU A 186 -9.61 0.80 -8.26
CA LEU A 186 -9.98 -0.51 -8.79
C LEU A 186 -11.13 -1.15 -8.01
N ILE A 187 -11.06 -1.12 -6.68
CA ILE A 187 -12.14 -1.56 -5.78
C ILE A 187 -13.43 -0.81 -6.09
N LYS A 188 -13.38 0.53 -6.16
CA LYS A 188 -14.55 1.36 -6.42
C LYS A 188 -15.19 1.05 -7.78
N ALA A 189 -14.38 0.78 -8.81
CA ALA A 189 -14.87 0.49 -10.15
C ALA A 189 -15.51 -0.90 -10.27
N CYS A 190 -14.92 -1.92 -9.62
CA CYS A 190 -15.24 -3.32 -9.93
C CYS A 190 -15.95 -4.10 -8.84
N ARG A 191 -15.99 -3.61 -7.59
CA ARG A 191 -16.61 -4.35 -6.48
C ARG A 191 -18.06 -4.75 -6.78
N ASN A 192 -18.83 -3.83 -7.35
CA ASN A 192 -20.25 -4.04 -7.67
C ASN A 192 -20.47 -4.44 -9.13
N LYS A 193 -19.50 -5.11 -9.77
CA LYS A 193 -19.66 -5.71 -11.10
C LYS A 193 -19.80 -7.23 -10.98
N ARG A 194 -20.84 -7.78 -11.60
CA ARG A 194 -21.13 -9.23 -11.61
C ARG A 194 -19.97 -10.00 -12.24
N ASN A 195 -19.57 -9.62 -13.46
CA ASN A 195 -18.33 -10.10 -14.09
C ASN A 195 -17.11 -9.36 -13.51
N LEU A 196 -16.55 -9.89 -12.43
CA LEU A 196 -15.40 -9.28 -11.76
C LEU A 196 -14.14 -9.34 -12.63
N GLN A 197 -13.89 -10.47 -13.31
CA GLN A 197 -12.71 -10.65 -14.13
C GLN A 197 -12.64 -9.61 -15.24
N GLU A 198 -13.70 -9.51 -16.05
CA GLU A 198 -13.76 -8.54 -17.14
C GLU A 198 -13.59 -7.10 -16.65
N CYS A 199 -14.22 -6.74 -15.52
CA CYS A 199 -14.05 -5.40 -14.97
C CYS A 199 -12.61 -5.15 -14.52
N VAL A 200 -12.01 -6.08 -13.77
CA VAL A 200 -10.66 -5.90 -13.24
C VAL A 200 -9.64 -5.87 -14.38
N ASP A 201 -9.79 -6.72 -15.39
CA ASP A 201 -8.97 -6.73 -16.60
C ASP A 201 -9.04 -5.39 -17.36
N GLY A 202 -10.23 -4.79 -17.47
CA GLY A 202 -10.42 -3.50 -18.13
C GLY A 202 -10.00 -2.28 -17.31
N ALA A 203 -9.97 -2.38 -15.97
CA ALA A 203 -9.75 -1.23 -15.07
C ALA A 203 -8.39 -1.21 -14.37
N ARG A 204 -7.69 -2.36 -14.25
CA ARG A 204 -6.37 -2.41 -13.60
C ARG A 204 -5.29 -1.80 -14.48
N ASN A 205 -4.21 -1.34 -13.85
CA ASN A 205 -3.03 -0.92 -14.58
C ASN A 205 -2.27 -2.12 -15.17
N ALA A 206 -1.63 -1.93 -16.33
CA ALA A 206 -0.96 -3.00 -17.07
C ALA A 206 0.16 -3.71 -16.27
N GLY A 207 0.78 -3.03 -15.31
CA GLY A 207 1.81 -3.60 -14.44
C GLY A 207 1.28 -4.47 -13.29
N TRP A 208 -0.04 -4.53 -13.09
CA TRP A 208 -0.65 -5.33 -12.05
C TRP A 208 -0.95 -6.72 -12.57
N LYS A 209 -0.30 -7.74 -12.01
CA LYS A 209 -0.52 -9.15 -12.32
C LYS A 209 -1.30 -9.86 -11.22
N TYR A 210 -1.93 -10.98 -11.54
CA TYR A 210 -2.71 -11.78 -10.60
C TYR A 210 -1.83 -12.83 -9.94
N ALA A 211 -1.89 -12.93 -8.62
CA ALA A 211 -1.11 -13.87 -7.80
C ALA A 211 0.41 -13.78 -8.07
N SER A 212 0.94 -14.30 -9.16
CA SER A 212 2.35 -14.18 -9.51
C SER A 212 2.65 -12.90 -10.28
N CYS A 213 3.93 -12.49 -10.31
CA CYS A 213 4.41 -11.47 -11.25
C CYS A 213 4.79 -12.08 -12.61
N ASP A 214 4.91 -13.40 -12.69
CA ASP A 214 5.32 -14.12 -13.91
C ASP A 214 4.14 -14.76 -14.65
N GLU A 215 3.11 -15.16 -13.91
CA GLU A 215 1.92 -15.84 -14.44
C GLU A 215 0.69 -14.97 -14.22
N GLU A 216 -0.21 -14.97 -15.20
CA GLU A 216 -1.40 -14.12 -15.21
C GLU A 216 -2.65 -14.99 -15.30
N GLU A 217 -3.05 -15.54 -14.16
CA GLU A 217 -4.27 -16.33 -14.03
C GLU A 217 -5.23 -15.65 -13.06
N PHE A 218 -6.43 -15.31 -13.54
CA PHE A 218 -7.49 -14.79 -12.69
C PHE A 218 -7.99 -15.91 -11.76
N PRO A 219 -8.12 -15.68 -10.44
CA PRO A 219 -8.62 -16.70 -9.52
C PRO A 219 -9.99 -17.22 -9.94
N SER A 220 -10.13 -18.54 -10.06
CA SER A 220 -11.37 -19.20 -10.49
C SER A 220 -12.52 -19.08 -9.49
N GLU A 221 -12.23 -18.78 -8.22
CA GLU A 221 -13.21 -18.75 -7.14
C GLU A 221 -13.06 -17.53 -6.23
N GLY A 222 -14.21 -16.98 -5.84
CA GLY A 222 -14.33 -15.88 -4.89
C GLY A 222 -14.09 -14.50 -5.51
N ARG A 223 -14.20 -13.48 -4.65
CA ARG A 223 -13.99 -12.06 -5.02
C ARG A 223 -12.78 -11.45 -4.33
N GLN A 224 -11.92 -12.29 -3.75
CA GLN A 224 -10.67 -11.89 -3.11
C GLN A 224 -9.52 -12.16 -4.07
N ILE A 225 -8.97 -11.09 -4.65
CA ILE A 225 -8.02 -11.20 -5.75
C ILE A 225 -6.62 -10.83 -5.24
N PRO A 226 -5.66 -11.78 -5.26
CA PRO A 226 -4.28 -11.49 -4.96
C PRO A 226 -3.62 -10.81 -6.15
N PHE A 227 -2.80 -9.79 -5.88
CA PHE A 227 -2.04 -9.05 -6.88
C PHE A 227 -0.54 -9.14 -6.63
N CYS A 228 0.22 -9.04 -7.72
CA CYS A 228 1.65 -8.84 -7.76
C CYS A 228 1.95 -7.62 -8.64
N VAL A 229 2.71 -6.66 -8.12
CA VAL A 229 3.16 -5.48 -8.88
C VAL A 229 4.67 -5.37 -8.74
N VAL A 230 5.38 -5.24 -9.86
CA VAL A 230 6.83 -5.03 -9.84
C VAL A 230 7.10 -3.53 -9.69
N SER A 231 7.95 -3.15 -8.75
CA SER A 231 8.40 -1.76 -8.58
C SER A 231 9.08 -1.23 -9.84
N SER A 232 8.93 0.08 -10.06
CA SER A 232 9.62 0.78 -11.14
C SER A 232 11.12 1.00 -10.88
N ALA A 233 11.59 0.70 -9.66
CA ALA A 233 12.98 0.86 -9.26
C ALA A 233 13.92 -0.08 -10.02
N THR A 234 14.90 0.49 -10.73
CA THR A 234 15.87 -0.25 -11.55
C THR A 234 17.22 -0.48 -10.85
N GLN A 235 17.44 0.18 -9.72
CA GLN A 235 18.75 0.18 -9.02
C GLN A 235 18.78 -0.70 -7.77
N LEU A 236 17.68 -1.39 -7.47
CA LEU A 236 17.65 -2.40 -6.41
C LEU A 236 18.43 -3.65 -6.85
N SER A 237 19.12 -4.28 -5.90
CA SER A 237 19.79 -5.57 -6.11
C SER A 237 18.81 -6.71 -6.42
N SER A 238 17.60 -6.61 -5.89
CA SER A 238 16.46 -7.48 -6.21
C SER A 238 15.21 -6.60 -6.41
N PRO A 239 14.35 -6.88 -7.40
CA PRO A 239 13.15 -6.09 -7.62
C PRO A 239 12.24 -6.16 -6.39
N ALA A 240 11.70 -5.01 -5.97
CA ALA A 240 10.64 -4.97 -4.97
C ALA A 240 9.33 -5.44 -5.62
N LEU A 241 8.78 -6.55 -5.11
CA LEU A 241 7.54 -7.16 -5.60
C LEU A 241 6.43 -6.90 -4.59
N TYR A 242 5.47 -6.03 -4.93
CA TYR A 242 4.34 -5.72 -4.06
C TYR A 242 3.33 -6.86 -4.10
N LEU A 243 3.21 -7.58 -2.98
CA LEU A 243 2.27 -8.70 -2.83
C LEU A 243 1.17 -8.33 -1.84
N PHE A 244 -0.07 -8.23 -2.33
CA PHE A 244 -1.23 -7.91 -1.51
C PHE A 244 -2.49 -8.56 -2.07
N THR A 245 -3.57 -8.56 -1.28
CA THR A 245 -4.89 -9.06 -1.70
C THR A 245 -5.93 -7.95 -1.56
N LEU A 246 -6.80 -7.83 -2.55
CA LEU A 246 -7.96 -6.94 -2.53
C LEU A 246 -9.26 -7.73 -2.45
N ASP A 247 -10.20 -7.24 -1.66
CA ASP A 247 -11.52 -7.84 -1.49
C ASP A 247 -12.60 -7.05 -2.24
N PHE A 248 -13.13 -7.66 -3.30
CA PHE A 248 -14.20 -7.14 -4.15
C PHE A 248 -15.57 -7.68 -3.77
N THR A 249 -15.73 -8.24 -2.57
CA THR A 249 -17.04 -8.63 -2.05
C THR A 249 -18.00 -7.44 -2.10
N PRO A 250 -19.17 -7.57 -2.76
CA PRO A 250 -20.05 -6.45 -2.99
C PRO A 250 -20.70 -5.99 -1.69
N THR A 251 -20.93 -4.68 -1.59
CA THR A 251 -21.53 -4.02 -0.42
C THR A 251 -23.03 -4.24 -0.34
N GLU A 252 -23.63 -4.54 -1.49
CA GLU A 252 -25.05 -4.83 -1.71
C GLU A 252 -25.13 -6.07 -2.62
N PRO A 253 -26.16 -6.92 -2.49
CA PRO A 253 -26.35 -8.03 -3.41
C PRO A 253 -26.53 -7.54 -4.84
N PHE A 254 -26.20 -8.39 -5.81
CA PHE A 254 -26.46 -8.04 -7.20
C PHE A 254 -27.96 -8.06 -7.49
N PRO A 255 -28.47 -7.16 -8.36
CA PRO A 255 -29.81 -7.32 -8.91
C PRO A 255 -29.98 -8.72 -9.49
N ILE A 256 -31.14 -9.33 -9.24
CA ILE A 256 -31.47 -10.63 -9.81
C ILE A 256 -31.98 -10.41 -11.22
N GLU A 257 -31.32 -11.06 -12.16
CA GLU A 257 -31.64 -11.08 -13.59
C GLU A 257 -32.06 -12.50 -13.99
N ASP A 258 -32.48 -12.70 -15.25
CA ASP A 258 -32.95 -13.98 -15.78
C ASP A 258 -34.04 -14.67 -14.93
N ILE A 259 -35.04 -13.88 -14.52
CA ILE A 259 -36.21 -14.34 -13.79
C ILE A 259 -37.18 -14.97 -14.79
N GLU A 260 -37.75 -16.11 -14.46
CA GLU A 260 -38.87 -16.72 -15.19
C GLU A 260 -40.05 -16.90 -14.23
N ALA A 261 -41.26 -16.62 -14.71
CA ALA A 261 -42.49 -16.89 -13.98
C ALA A 261 -43.43 -17.70 -14.89
N LYS A 262 -43.93 -18.83 -14.39
CA LYS A 262 -44.81 -19.74 -15.14
C LYS A 262 -46.06 -20.05 -14.36
N GLY A 263 -47.23 -19.88 -14.97
CA GLY A 263 -48.49 -20.35 -14.39
C GLY A 263 -48.56 -21.88 -14.41
N VAL A 264 -48.96 -22.49 -13.30
CA VAL A 264 -49.18 -23.94 -13.23
C VAL A 264 -50.61 -24.24 -13.66
N VAL A 265 -50.75 -24.98 -14.76
CA VAL A 265 -52.03 -25.29 -15.42
C VAL A 265 -53.06 -25.91 -14.45
N ASN A 266 -54.31 -25.44 -14.51
CA ASN A 266 -55.43 -25.83 -13.65
C ASN A 266 -55.21 -25.54 -12.15
N THR A 267 -54.35 -24.57 -11.82
CA THR A 267 -54.10 -24.16 -10.43
C THR A 267 -53.84 -22.65 -10.34
N ASN A 268 -53.87 -22.13 -9.12
CA ASN A 268 -53.59 -20.73 -8.79
C ASN A 268 -52.10 -20.52 -8.46
N LEU A 269 -51.25 -21.47 -8.85
CA LEU A 269 -49.85 -21.52 -8.47
C LEU A 269 -48.97 -20.96 -9.58
N PHE A 270 -47.95 -20.22 -9.17
CA PHE A 270 -46.95 -19.67 -10.06
C PHE A 270 -45.57 -20.20 -9.65
N GLU A 271 -44.84 -20.77 -10.60
CA GLU A 271 -43.44 -21.16 -10.38
C GLU A 271 -42.54 -20.00 -10.82
N ILE A 272 -41.81 -19.43 -9.85
CA ILE A 272 -40.83 -18.38 -10.08
C ILE A 272 -39.45 -19.02 -10.02
N SER A 273 -38.61 -18.75 -11.02
CA SER A 273 -37.23 -19.22 -11.02
C SER A 273 -36.22 -18.12 -11.34
N PHE A 274 -35.06 -18.16 -10.71
CA PHE A 274 -33.98 -17.19 -10.91
C PHE A 274 -32.62 -17.74 -10.45
N PRO A 275 -31.48 -17.18 -10.89
CA PRO A 275 -30.14 -17.63 -10.47
C PRO A 275 -29.87 -17.41 -8.97
N ASP A 276 -29.17 -18.35 -8.32
CA ASP A 276 -28.69 -18.17 -6.94
C ASP A 276 -27.55 -17.13 -6.87
N ASP A 277 -27.61 -16.25 -5.87
CA ASP A 277 -26.50 -15.38 -5.47
C ASP A 277 -25.89 -15.95 -4.16
N LEU A 278 -24.70 -16.53 -4.27
CA LEU A 278 -23.96 -17.09 -3.13
C LEU A 278 -23.67 -16.06 -2.01
N SER A 279 -23.77 -14.77 -2.31
CA SER A 279 -23.56 -13.69 -1.34
C SER A 279 -24.84 -13.24 -0.62
N ALA A 280 -26.02 -13.75 -1.01
CA ALA A 280 -27.30 -13.42 -0.41
C ALA A 280 -27.53 -14.17 0.92
N GLU A 281 -28.18 -13.51 1.87
CA GLU A 281 -28.65 -14.08 3.13
C GLU A 281 -30.15 -14.48 3.04
N SER A 282 -30.92 -13.73 2.25
CA SER A 282 -32.32 -14.01 1.98
C SER A 282 -32.74 -13.46 0.62
N TYR A 283 -33.94 -13.85 0.18
CA TYR A 283 -34.54 -13.41 -1.08
C TYR A 283 -35.95 -12.87 -0.82
N THR A 284 -36.37 -11.93 -1.66
CA THR A 284 -37.76 -11.44 -1.70
C THR A 284 -38.29 -11.54 -3.13
N ILE A 285 -39.45 -12.16 -3.30
CA ILE A 285 -40.18 -12.21 -4.57
C ILE A 285 -41.30 -11.18 -4.48
N TYR A 286 -41.36 -10.29 -5.46
CA TYR A 286 -42.42 -9.30 -5.65
C TYR A 286 -43.36 -9.77 -6.75
N PHE A 287 -44.67 -9.54 -6.58
CA PHE A 287 -45.66 -9.80 -7.62
C PHE A 287 -46.77 -8.77 -7.61
N THR A 288 -47.26 -8.42 -8.80
CA THR A 288 -48.22 -7.33 -9.01
C THR A 288 -49.09 -7.60 -10.23
N ASN A 289 -50.29 -7.01 -10.26
CA ASN A 289 -51.09 -6.87 -11.48
C ASN A 289 -50.84 -5.54 -12.23
N ASP A 290 -49.93 -4.68 -11.74
CA ASP A 290 -49.56 -3.42 -12.38
C ASP A 290 -48.44 -3.63 -13.42
N LEU A 291 -48.85 -3.93 -14.65
CA LEU A 291 -47.92 -4.23 -15.75
C LEU A 291 -47.04 -3.03 -16.17
N ARG A 292 -47.27 -1.82 -15.65
CA ARG A 292 -46.38 -0.66 -15.88
C ARG A 292 -45.01 -0.87 -15.24
N LEU A 293 -44.89 -1.78 -14.27
CA LEU A 293 -43.62 -2.11 -13.63
C LEU A 293 -42.72 -3.01 -14.49
N LEU A 294 -43.18 -3.52 -15.64
CA LEU A 294 -42.34 -4.35 -16.53
C LEU A 294 -41.05 -3.62 -16.98
N ASP A 295 -41.12 -2.30 -17.16
CA ASP A 295 -39.96 -1.46 -17.52
C ASP A 295 -39.25 -0.85 -16.29
N TYR A 296 -39.67 -1.18 -15.07
CA TYR A 296 -39.13 -0.60 -13.86
C TYR A 296 -37.82 -1.26 -13.43
N THR A 297 -36.84 -0.43 -13.10
CA THR A 297 -35.61 -0.81 -12.42
C THR A 297 -35.33 0.19 -11.31
N GLY A 298 -34.97 -0.27 -10.11
CA GLY A 298 -34.74 0.64 -8.97
C GLY A 298 -34.96 0.00 -7.62
N SER A 299 -35.10 0.80 -6.58
CA SER A 299 -35.43 0.29 -5.24
C SER A 299 -36.86 -0.22 -5.20
N ALA A 300 -37.12 -1.30 -4.46
CA ALA A 300 -38.49 -1.75 -4.19
C ALA A 300 -39.28 -0.71 -3.36
N GLU A 301 -38.59 0.06 -2.51
CA GLU A 301 -39.21 1.09 -1.66
C GLU A 301 -39.73 2.31 -2.45
N ASP A 302 -39.22 2.52 -3.66
CA ASP A 302 -39.62 3.64 -4.52
C ASP A 302 -40.90 3.33 -5.34
N ILE A 303 -41.38 2.08 -5.30
CA ILE A 303 -42.59 1.69 -6.04
C ILE A 303 -43.84 2.19 -5.32
N ILE A 304 -44.63 3.00 -6.02
CA ILE A 304 -45.90 3.54 -5.53
C ILE A 304 -47.06 2.87 -6.28
N ILE A 305 -47.88 2.12 -5.56
CA ILE A 305 -49.09 1.47 -6.09
C ILE A 305 -50.33 2.30 -5.73
N PHE A 306 -51.23 2.46 -6.71
CA PHE A 306 -52.51 3.12 -6.51
C PHE A 306 -53.61 2.06 -6.28
N GLU A 307 -53.78 1.61 -5.04
CA GLU A 307 -54.78 0.59 -4.66
C GLU A 307 -56.21 0.95 -5.08
N ALA A 308 -56.54 2.25 -5.11
CA ALA A 308 -57.85 2.75 -5.56
C ALA A 308 -58.17 2.43 -7.03
N ALA A 309 -57.16 2.06 -7.83
CA ALA A 309 -57.31 1.61 -9.21
C ALA A 309 -57.43 0.07 -9.35
N GLY A 310 -57.48 -0.67 -8.24
CA GLY A 310 -57.49 -2.14 -8.23
C GLY A 310 -56.13 -2.78 -8.43
N SER A 311 -55.04 -1.99 -8.39
CA SER A 311 -53.67 -2.49 -8.48
C SER A 311 -53.13 -2.91 -7.10
N PHE A 312 -52.28 -3.93 -7.05
CA PHE A 312 -51.60 -4.37 -5.82
C PHE A 312 -50.11 -4.63 -6.09
N LEU A 313 -49.28 -4.56 -5.06
CA LEU A 313 -47.92 -5.09 -5.06
C LEU A 313 -47.73 -5.86 -3.76
N GLU A 314 -47.49 -7.15 -3.89
CA GLU A 314 -47.32 -8.06 -2.77
C GLU A 314 -45.94 -8.69 -2.82
N LYS A 315 -45.48 -9.19 -1.68
CA LYS A 315 -44.15 -9.80 -1.58
C LYS A 315 -44.10 -10.99 -0.64
N VAL A 316 -43.19 -11.91 -0.95
CA VAL A 316 -42.85 -13.03 -0.07
C VAL A 316 -41.33 -13.13 0.08
N SER A 317 -40.87 -13.37 1.30
CA SER A 317 -39.44 -13.48 1.60
C SER A 317 -39.13 -14.84 2.23
N PHE A 318 -37.93 -15.34 1.97
CA PHE A 318 -37.42 -16.58 2.57
C PHE A 318 -35.90 -16.51 2.75
N LEU A 319 -35.38 -17.21 3.75
CA LEU A 319 -33.94 -17.24 4.03
C LEU A 319 -33.22 -18.15 3.04
N ARG A 320 -31.97 -17.80 2.69
CA ARG A 320 -31.16 -18.65 1.82
C ARG A 320 -30.89 -20.03 2.44
N ASP A 321 -30.72 -20.09 3.77
CA ASP A 321 -30.51 -21.35 4.50
C ASP A 321 -31.75 -22.26 4.56
N GLU A 322 -32.93 -21.74 4.20
CA GLU A 322 -34.17 -22.53 4.10
C GLU A 322 -34.35 -23.18 2.72
N ILE A 323 -33.47 -22.86 1.76
CA ILE A 323 -33.54 -23.40 0.40
C ILE A 323 -33.14 -24.87 0.41
N ARG A 324 -34.03 -25.70 -0.13
CA ARG A 324 -33.85 -27.15 -0.23
C ARG A 324 -32.97 -27.51 -1.43
N THR A 325 -31.93 -28.34 -1.23
CA THR A 325 -30.88 -28.62 -2.23
C THR A 325 -30.84 -30.06 -2.75
N ALA A 326 -31.74 -30.94 -2.30
CA ALA A 326 -31.72 -32.34 -2.73
C ALA A 326 -32.28 -32.48 -4.16
N VAL A 327 -31.52 -33.12 -5.05
CA VAL A 327 -31.88 -33.33 -6.48
C VAL A 327 -33.23 -34.02 -6.65
N GLU A 328 -33.58 -34.95 -5.76
CA GLU A 328 -34.88 -35.66 -5.76
C GLU A 328 -36.07 -34.72 -5.48
N GLN A 329 -35.83 -33.58 -4.82
CA GLN A 329 -36.86 -32.59 -4.48
C GLN A 329 -37.13 -31.60 -5.62
N CYS A 330 -36.26 -31.53 -6.63
CA CYS A 330 -36.45 -30.67 -7.81
C CYS A 330 -37.64 -31.11 -8.68
N SER A 331 -38.01 -32.40 -8.61
CA SER A 331 -39.16 -32.98 -9.32
C SER A 331 -40.50 -32.86 -8.59
N GLN A 332 -40.50 -32.60 -7.28
CA GLN A 332 -41.72 -32.50 -6.47
C GLN A 332 -41.64 -31.30 -5.53
N LYS A 333 -41.89 -30.11 -6.09
CA LYS A 333 -41.82 -28.84 -5.35
C LYS A 333 -43.10 -28.63 -4.55
N GLU A 334 -42.95 -28.48 -3.23
CA GLU A 334 -44.04 -28.06 -2.33
C GLU A 334 -44.29 -26.55 -2.41
N LYS A 335 -45.56 -26.16 -2.22
CA LYS A 335 -45.97 -24.76 -2.14
C LYS A 335 -45.32 -24.01 -0.98
N GLY A 336 -44.95 -22.75 -1.22
CA GLY A 336 -44.32 -21.89 -0.21
C GLY A 336 -42.90 -22.30 0.18
N LYS A 337 -42.24 -23.15 -0.63
CA LYS A 337 -40.87 -23.63 -0.40
C LYS A 337 -39.97 -23.29 -1.58
N ALA A 338 -38.70 -22.99 -1.27
CA ALA A 338 -37.66 -22.70 -2.24
C ALA A 338 -36.75 -23.92 -2.44
N TYR A 339 -36.33 -24.15 -3.69
CA TYR A 339 -35.47 -25.27 -4.09
C TYR A 339 -34.32 -24.77 -4.96
N LEU A 340 -33.09 -25.23 -4.72
CA LEU A 340 -31.93 -24.96 -5.58
C LEU A 340 -31.71 -26.14 -6.51
N CYS A 341 -31.93 -25.93 -7.81
CA CYS A 341 -31.83 -26.94 -8.86
C CYS A 341 -31.00 -26.37 -10.01
N ASP A 342 -29.90 -27.05 -10.38
CA ASP A 342 -29.02 -26.66 -11.48
C ASP A 342 -28.58 -25.18 -11.46
N GLY A 343 -28.28 -24.66 -10.25
CA GLY A 343 -27.83 -23.28 -10.04
C GLY A 343 -28.96 -22.22 -10.08
N ARG A 344 -30.23 -22.64 -10.19
CA ARG A 344 -31.40 -21.77 -10.12
C ARG A 344 -32.24 -22.09 -8.90
N ILE A 345 -32.75 -21.04 -8.27
CA ILE A 345 -33.76 -21.12 -7.22
C ILE A 345 -35.12 -21.23 -7.90
N PHE A 346 -35.95 -22.15 -7.42
CA PHE A 346 -37.34 -22.31 -7.81
C PHE A 346 -38.24 -22.12 -6.59
N TYR A 347 -39.27 -21.31 -6.72
CA TYR A 347 -40.24 -21.03 -5.67
C TYR A 347 -41.66 -21.22 -6.21
N LEU A 348 -42.48 -22.03 -5.52
CA LEU A 348 -43.87 -22.24 -5.88
C LEU A 348 -44.77 -21.33 -5.05
N LEU A 349 -45.23 -20.25 -5.67
CA LEU A 349 -46.04 -19.19 -5.05
C LEU A 349 -47.53 -19.52 -5.13
N GLU A 350 -48.21 -19.37 -4.00
CA GLU A 350 -49.67 -19.38 -3.88
C GLU A 350 -50.07 -18.08 -3.19
N SER A 351 -51.02 -17.35 -3.77
CA SER A 351 -51.53 -16.10 -3.19
C SER A 351 -53.01 -15.93 -3.50
N VAL A 352 -53.73 -15.31 -2.58
CA VAL A 352 -55.16 -14.99 -2.77
C VAL A 352 -55.42 -13.94 -3.85
N TYR A 353 -54.38 -13.20 -4.25
CA TYR A 353 -54.44 -12.18 -5.30
C TYR A 353 -54.15 -12.72 -6.70
N LEU A 354 -53.71 -13.98 -6.78
CA LEU A 354 -53.33 -14.64 -8.02
C LEU A 354 -54.42 -15.61 -8.45
N GLU A 355 -54.89 -15.42 -9.67
CA GLU A 355 -55.90 -16.27 -10.31
C GLU A 355 -55.31 -16.97 -11.52
N GLU A 356 -55.86 -18.13 -11.86
CA GLU A 356 -55.46 -18.85 -13.07
C GLU A 356 -55.72 -18.00 -14.32
N GLY A 357 -54.72 -17.89 -15.19
CA GLY A 357 -54.82 -17.15 -16.45
C GLY A 357 -54.75 -15.63 -16.31
N GLY A 358 -54.48 -15.08 -15.12
CA GLY A 358 -54.21 -13.67 -14.94
C GLY A 358 -52.82 -13.25 -15.43
N ASP A 359 -52.72 -11.99 -15.88
CA ASP A 359 -51.46 -11.35 -16.25
C ASP A 359 -50.87 -10.63 -15.05
N TYR A 360 -49.71 -11.10 -14.59
CA TYR A 360 -49.01 -10.58 -13.42
C TYR A 360 -47.53 -10.39 -13.73
N ALA A 361 -46.95 -9.33 -13.17
CA ALA A 361 -45.53 -9.07 -13.24
C ALA A 361 -44.84 -9.57 -11.96
N PHE A 362 -43.73 -10.30 -12.12
CA PHE A 362 -42.95 -10.90 -11.04
C PHE A 362 -41.53 -10.34 -11.02
N SER A 363 -40.97 -10.15 -9.84
CA SER A 363 -39.56 -9.80 -9.67
C SER A 363 -38.98 -10.51 -8.46
N ALA A 364 -37.66 -10.53 -8.35
CA ALA A 364 -36.93 -11.08 -7.23
C ALA A 364 -35.76 -10.15 -6.86
N THR A 365 -35.49 -10.05 -5.57
CA THR A 365 -34.34 -9.33 -5.02
C THR A 365 -33.60 -10.23 -4.04
N ALA A 366 -32.32 -9.96 -3.86
CA ALA A 366 -31.49 -10.58 -2.84
C ALA A 366 -31.25 -9.58 -1.70
N ILE A 367 -31.04 -10.09 -0.49
CA ILE A 367 -30.75 -9.28 0.69
C ILE A 367 -29.45 -9.77 1.32
N LYS A 368 -28.59 -8.83 1.73
CA LYS A 368 -27.34 -9.11 2.47
C LYS A 368 -27.10 -8.03 3.50
N LYS A 369 -26.84 -8.42 4.75
CA LYS A 369 -26.63 -7.52 5.89
C LYS A 369 -27.73 -6.45 5.99
N GLY A 370 -28.97 -6.85 5.72
CA GLY A 370 -30.15 -5.97 5.74
C GLY A 370 -30.28 -4.99 4.57
N LYS A 371 -29.37 -5.04 3.58
CA LYS A 371 -29.50 -4.26 2.33
C LYS A 371 -30.09 -5.12 1.23
N GLU A 372 -31.16 -4.63 0.62
CA GLU A 372 -31.84 -5.28 -0.51
C GLU A 372 -31.23 -4.80 -1.84
N SER A 373 -31.04 -5.71 -2.80
CA SER A 373 -30.64 -5.34 -4.16
C SER A 373 -31.73 -4.52 -4.84
N SER A 374 -31.35 -3.66 -5.78
CA SER A 374 -32.36 -3.09 -6.68
C SER A 374 -33.07 -4.18 -7.47
N ILE A 375 -34.32 -3.91 -7.84
CA ILE A 375 -35.09 -4.68 -8.81
C ILE A 375 -34.39 -4.52 -10.16
N GLY A 376 -33.87 -5.64 -10.67
CA GLY A 376 -33.21 -5.70 -11.97
C GLY A 376 -34.20 -5.72 -13.13
N GLN A 377 -35.35 -6.37 -12.95
CA GLN A 377 -36.43 -6.45 -13.92
C GLN A 377 -37.72 -6.99 -13.28
N PHE A 378 -38.85 -6.70 -13.90
CA PHE A 378 -40.09 -7.48 -13.74
C PHE A 378 -40.33 -8.33 -14.99
N VAL A 379 -40.86 -9.54 -14.82
CA VAL A 379 -41.22 -10.45 -15.92
C VAL A 379 -42.70 -10.80 -15.87
N LEU A 380 -43.33 -10.83 -17.04
CA LEU A 380 -44.70 -11.32 -17.20
C LEU A 380 -44.71 -12.84 -17.06
N ASN A 381 -45.72 -13.40 -16.38
CA ASN A 381 -45.91 -14.85 -16.40
C ASN A 381 -46.23 -15.36 -17.81
N SER A 382 -45.66 -16.52 -18.14
CA SER A 382 -46.02 -17.30 -19.33
C SER A 382 -47.00 -18.42 -19.04
#